data_AF-A0A7J4FXJ9-F1
#
_entry.id   AF-A0A7J4FXJ9-F1
#
_cell.length_a   1.000
_cell.length_b   1.000
_cell.length_c   1.000
_cell.angle_alpha   90.00
_cell.angle_beta   90.00
_cell.angle_gamma   90.00
#
_symmetry.space_group_name_H-M   'P 1'
#
loop_
_entity.id
_entity.type
_entity.pdbx_description
1 polymer ?
#
loop_
_entity_poly.entity_id
_entity_poly.type
_entity_poly.pdbx_seq_one_letter_code
_entity_poly.pdbx_strand_id
1 'polypeptide(L)' 'DLENLIRKAVNLRKHLEQNKKDLHNRRALQLIESKIRRLTKYYKGAGKLPENWMYEPEKAKLMV' A
#
# COMPACT_ATOMS: atom_id res chain seq x y z
N ASP A 1 -3.25 11.29 3.04
CA ASP A 1 -1.98 10.55 2.83
C ASP A 1 -2.10 9.05 2.67
N LEU A 2 -2.54 8.32 3.71
CA LEU A 2 -2.54 6.85 3.68
C LEU A 2 -3.39 6.29 2.52
N GLU A 3 -4.60 6.83 2.32
CA GLU A 3 -5.49 6.41 1.24
C GLU A 3 -4.87 6.60 -0.15
N ASN A 4 -4.24 7.75 -0.41
CA ASN A 4 -3.58 8.02 -1.69
C ASN A 4 -2.44 7.03 -1.97
N LEU A 5 -1.68 6.64 -0.95
CA LEU A 5 -0.62 5.62 -1.08
C LEU A 5 -1.22 4.24 -1.35
N ILE A 6 -2.33 3.89 -0.69
CA ILE A 6 -3.04 2.63 -0.93
C ILE A 6 -3.56 2.58 -2.37
N ARG A 7 -4.25 3.63 -2.85
CA ARG A 7 -4.72 3.73 -4.25
C ARG A 7 -3.57 3.58 -5.24
N LYS A 8 -2.44 4.25 -4.98
CA LYS A 8 -1.24 4.15 -5.83
C LYS A 8 -0.65 2.73 -5.84
N ALA A 9 -0.60 2.07 -4.68
CA ALA A 9 -0.11 0.70 -4.57
C ALA A 9 -0.99 -0.29 -5.35
N VAL A 10 -2.33 -0.15 -5.26
CA VAL A 10 -3.30 -0.99 -5.99
C VAL A 10 -3.11 -0.86 -7.50
N ASN A 11 -3.03 0.37 -8.01
CA ASN A 11 -2.82 0.63 -9.44
C ASN A 11 -1.48 0.07 -9.93
N LEU A 12 -0.41 0.23 -9.14
CA LEU A 12 0.91 -0.28 -9.50
C LEU A 12 0.96 -1.81 -9.47
N ARG A 13 0.23 -2.44 -8.55
CA ARG A 13 0.09 -3.90 -8.48
C ARG A 13 -0.63 -4.44 -9.72
N LYS A 14 -1.72 -3.79 -10.15
CA LYS A 14 -2.43 -4.11 -11.40
C LYS A 14 -1.54 -3.95 -12.64
N HIS A 15 -0.73 -2.90 -12.71
CA HIS A 15 0.27 -2.70 -13.78
C HIS A 15 1.29 -3.84 -13.83
N LEU A 16 1.81 -4.26 -12.66
CA LEU A 16 2.80 -5.33 -12.55
C LEU A 16 2.24 -6.73 -12.82
N GLU A 17 0.94 -6.95 -12.63
CA GLU A 17 0.27 -8.21 -13.01
C GLU A 17 0.38 -8.47 -14.52
N GLN A 18 0.27 -7.41 -15.33
CA GLN A 18 0.48 -7.46 -16.78
C GLN A 18 1.98 -7.37 -17.16
N ASN A 19 2.76 -6.58 -16.41
CA ASN A 19 4.16 -6.27 -16.71
C ASN A 19 5.12 -6.89 -15.67
N LYS A 20 5.14 -8.22 -15.57
CA LYS A 20 5.89 -8.95 -14.52
C LYS A 20 7.41 -8.72 -14.54
N LYS A 21 7.98 -8.29 -15.68
CA LYS A 21 9.42 -8.03 -15.86
C LYS A 21 9.83 -6.59 -15.50
N ASP A 22 8.88 -5.73 -15.13
CA ASP A 22 9.15 -4.34 -14.77
C ASP A 22 9.73 -4.25 -13.34
N LEU A 23 11.06 -4.40 -13.26
CA LEU A 23 11.80 -4.37 -12.00
C LEU A 23 11.76 -2.99 -11.31
N HIS A 24 11.70 -1.92 -12.10
CA HIS A 24 11.66 -0.56 -11.58
C HIS A 24 10.37 -0.32 -10.80
N ASN A 25 9.23 -0.64 -11.41
CA ASN A 25 7.93 -0.49 -10.75
C ASN A 25 7.73 -1.50 -9.62
N ARG A 26 8.33 -2.69 -9.70
CA ARG A 26 8.34 -3.63 -8.57
C ARG A 26 9.06 -3.06 -7.35
N ARG A 27 10.22 -2.41 -7.55
CA ARG A 27 10.92 -1.70 -6.47
C ARG A 27 10.09 -0.54 -5.95
N ALA A 28 9.46 0.25 -6.83
CA ALA A 28 8.59 1.35 -6.43
C ALA A 28 7.41 0.86 -5.58
N LEU A 29 6.78 -0.27 -5.92
CA LEU A 29 5.73 -0.90 -5.12
C LEU A 29 6.21 -1.23 -3.70
N GLN A 30 7.37 -1.87 -3.57
CA GLN A 30 7.96 -2.21 -2.26
C GLN A 30 8.20 -0.95 -1.39
N LEU A 31 8.65 0.15 -1.99
CA LEU A 31 8.85 1.42 -1.28
C LEU A 31 7.53 2.02 -0.81
N ILE A 32 6.49 2.00 -1.66
CA ILE A 32 5.15 2.49 -1.30
C ILE A 32 4.57 1.65 -0.15
N GLU A 33 4.64 0.33 -0.23
CA GLU A 33 4.16 -0.57 0.84
C GLU A 33 4.92 -0.35 2.15
N SER A 34 6.24 -0.12 2.08
CA SER A 34 7.04 0.21 3.26
C SER A 34 6.61 1.54 3.88
N LYS A 35 6.26 2.55 3.05
CA LYS A 35 5.73 3.83 3.53
C LYS A 35 4.34 3.66 4.17
N ILE A 36 3.47 2.86 3.58
CA ILE A 36 2.15 2.51 4.14
C ILE A 36 2.31 1.89 5.54
N ARG A 37 3.20 0.90 5.70
CA ARG A 37 3.47 0.25 7.00
C ARG A 37 3.96 1.26 8.05
N ARG A 38 4.86 2.17 7.68
CA ARG A 38 5.35 3.23 8.58
C ARG A 38 4.25 4.18 9.02
N LEU A 39 3.42 4.66 8.09
CA LEU A 39 2.30 5.55 8.41
C LEU A 39 1.25 4.85 9.25
N THR A 40 0.99 3.57 8.98
CA THR A 40 0.09 2.75 9.78
C THR A 40 0.57 2.69 11.24
N LYS A 41 1.84 2.40 11.47
CA LYS A 41 2.42 2.38 12.83
C LYS A 41 2.27 3.74 13.52
N TYR A 42 2.55 4.82 12.79
CA TYR A 42 2.38 6.18 13.31
C TYR A 42 0.93 6.47 13.71
N TYR A 43 -0.04 6.16 12.85
CA TYR A 43 -1.45 6.43 13.14
C TYR A 43 -2.04 5.53 14.21
N LYS A 44 -1.56 4.29 14.35
CA LYS A 44 -1.88 3.43 15.49
C LYS A 44 -1.39 4.05 16.80
N GLY A 45 -0.12 4.48 16.84
CA GLY A 45 0.45 5.14 18.02
C GLY A 45 -0.23 6.48 18.36
N ALA A 46 -0.78 7.17 17.36
CA ALA A 46 -1.55 8.40 17.55
C ALA A 46 -3.04 8.17 17.88
N GLY A 47 -3.50 6.91 18.00
CA GLY A 47 -4.90 6.58 18.28
C GLY A 47 -5.88 6.86 17.13
N LYS A 48 -5.39 7.15 15.92
CA LYS A 48 -6.22 7.47 14.74
C LYS A 48 -6.65 6.24 13.96
N LEU A 49 -6.04 5.09 14.23
CA LEU A 49 -6.32 3.82 13.58
C LEU A 49 -6.44 2.71 14.63
N PRO A 50 -7.37 1.75 14.47
CA PRO A 50 -7.46 0.60 15.35
C PRO A 50 -6.14 -0.17 15.39
N GLU A 51 -5.75 -0.69 16.55
CA GLU A 51 -4.52 -1.50 16.69
C GLU A 51 -4.56 -2.75 15.81
N ASN A 52 -5.75 -3.28 15.56
CA ASN A 52 -5.96 -4.45 14.70
C ASN A 52 -5.98 -4.12 13.20
N TRP A 53 -5.83 -2.85 12.81
CA TRP A 53 -5.84 -2.48 11.39
C TRP A 53 -4.57 -3.00 10.70
N MET A 54 -4.72 -3.72 9.60
CA MET A 54 -3.60 -4.22 8.80
C MET A 54 -3.79 -3.86 7.33
N TYR A 55 -2.69 -3.47 6.68
CA TYR A 55 -2.68 -3.28 5.24
C TYR A 55 -2.69 -4.63 4.54
N GLU A 56 -3.84 -4.97 3.95
CA GLU A 56 -4.02 -6.16 3.12
C GLU A 56 -4.21 -5.74 1.67
N PRO A 57 -3.26 -6.06 0.78
CA PRO A 57 -3.32 -5.69 -0.63
C PRO A 57 -4.58 -6.19 -1.37
N GLU A 58 -5.17 -7.32 -0.95
CA GLU A 58 -6.41 -7.83 -1.54
C GLU A 58 -7.63 -6.99 -1.11
N LYS A 59 -7.73 -6.62 0.17
CA LYS A 59 -8.79 -5.71 0.66
C LYS A 59 -8.65 -4.31 0.05
N ALA A 60 -7.43 -3.87 -0.20
CA ALA A 60 -7.15 -2.59 -0.84
C ALA A 60 -7.67 -2.51 -2.29
N LYS A 61 -7.75 -3.63 -3.02
CA LYS A 61 -8.31 -3.65 -4.39
C LYS A 61 -9.77 -3.22 -4.43
N LEU A 62 -10.53 -3.40 -3.33
CA LEU A 62 -11.94 -3.03 -3.23
C LEU A 62 -12.17 -1.52 -2.99
N MET A 63 -11.10 -0.76 -2.72
CA MET A 63 -11.17 0.69 -2.45
C MET A 63 -10.97 1.54 -3.72
N VAL A 64 -10.79 0.92 -4.89
CA VAL A 64 -10.56 1.58 -6.19
C VAL A 64 -11.59 1.10 -7.20
#